data_AF-A0A6M1XTM0-F1
#
_entry.id   AF-A0A6M1XTM0-F1
#
_cell.length_a   1.000
_cell.length_b   1.000
_cell.length_c   1.000
_cell.angle_alpha   90.00
_cell.angle_beta   90.00
_cell.angle_gamma   90.00
#
_symmetry.space_group_name_H-M   'P 1'
#
loop_
_entity.id
_entity.type
_entity.pdbx_description
1 polymer ?
#
loop_
_entity_poly.entity_id
_entity_poly.type
_entity_poly.pdbx_seq_one_letter_code
_entity_poly.pdbx_strand_id
1 'polypeptide(L)' 'MGKKGTPSFLEATLVLMVIVLGIAIGVVGLKVSPNITILAAIGMVMLYAVIKRYPTDWLHEGIINGIKPG' A
#
# COMPACT_ATOMS: atom_id res chain seq x y z
N MET A 1 13.52 3.84 -21.98
CA MET A 1 12.59 3.00 -21.18
C MET A 1 13.42 2.09 -20.27
N GLY A 2 13.87 2.61 -19.12
CA GLY A 2 14.70 1.86 -18.18
C GLY A 2 13.88 0.81 -17.43
N LYS A 3 14.46 -0.37 -17.21
CA LYS A 3 13.89 -1.53 -16.51
C LYS A 3 12.96 -1.13 -15.36
N LYS A 4 11.64 -1.30 -15.56
CA LYS A 4 10.64 -1.26 -14.50
C LYS A 4 10.94 -2.39 -13.53
N GLY A 5 11.54 -2.10 -12.39
CA GLY A 5 11.72 -3.04 -11.29
C GLY A 5 10.37 -3.34 -10.64
N THR A 6 9.51 -4.08 -11.34
CA THR A 6 8.25 -4.58 -10.80
C THR A 6 8.57 -5.48 -9.60
N PRO A 7 7.98 -5.24 -8.41
CA PRO A 7 8.11 -6.18 -7.31
C PRO A 7 7.69 -7.58 -7.79
N SER A 8 8.38 -8.61 -7.33
CA SER A 8 8.00 -9.98 -7.65
C SER A 8 6.55 -10.23 -7.20
N PHE A 9 5.80 -11.05 -7.93
CA PHE A 9 4.41 -11.37 -7.60
C PHE A 9 4.26 -11.83 -6.13
N LEU A 10 5.27 -12.54 -5.61
CA LEU A 10 5.36 -12.94 -4.21
C LEU A 10 5.49 -11.75 -3.25
N GLU A 11 6.37 -10.78 -3.55
CA GLU A 11 6.50 -9.57 -2.72
C GLU A 11 5.22 -8.74 -2.75
N ALA A 12 4.60 -8.58 -3.92
CA ALA A 12 3.35 -7.83 -4.04
C ALA A 12 2.22 -8.49 -3.23
N THR A 13 2.09 -9.81 -3.31
CA THR A 13 1.09 -10.58 -2.56
C THR A 13 1.35 -10.50 -1.05
N LEU A 14 2.61 -10.59 -0.62
CA LEU A 14 2.99 -10.47 0.79
C LEU A 14 2.64 -9.08 1.34
N VAL A 15 3.01 -8.02 0.64
CA VAL A 15 2.71 -6.63 1.04
C VAL A 15 1.20 -6.41 1.11
N LEU A 16 0.45 -6.89 0.12
CA LEU A 16 -1.02 -6.83 0.13
C LEU A 16 -1.60 -7.56 1.35
N MET A 17 -1.13 -8.77 1.63
CA MET A 17 -1.60 -9.57 2.75
C MET A 17 -1.34 -8.86 4.09
N VAL A 18 -0.16 -8.26 4.28
CA VAL A 18 0.18 -7.48 5.47
C VAL A 18 -0.76 -6.28 5.64
N ILE A 19 -1.05 -5.56 4.55
CA ILE A 19 -1.97 -4.41 4.57
C ILE A 19 -3.39 -4.86 4.94
N VAL A 20 -3.90 -5.92 4.30
CA VAL A 20 -5.26 -6.43 4.56
C VAL A 20 -5.41 -6.93 6.00
N LEU A 21 -4.43 -7.70 6.49
CA LEU A 21 -4.42 -8.17 7.88
C LEU A 21 -4.30 -7.00 8.87
N GLY A 22 -3.46 -6.00 8.56
CA GLY A 22 -3.33 -4.79 9.36
C GLY A 22 -4.63 -4.01 9.45
N ILE A 23 -5.36 -3.87 8.34
CA ILE A 23 -6.67 -3.23 8.32
C ILE A 23 -7.69 -4.06 9.11
N ALA A 24 -7.72 -5.38 8.92
CA ALA A 24 -8.63 -6.26 9.65
C ALA A 24 -8.42 -6.19 11.17
N ILE A 25 -7.18 -6.28 11.63
CA ILE A 25 -6.84 -6.19 13.06
C ILE A 25 -7.11 -4.77 13.59
N GLY A 26 -6.78 -3.72 12.84
CA GLY A 26 -6.99 -2.33 13.24
C GLY A 26 -8.47 -1.96 13.37
N VAL A 27 -9.29 -2.33 12.38
CA VAL A 27 -10.72 -1.98 12.36
C VAL A 27 -11.54 -2.93 13.23
N VAL A 28 -11.34 -4.24 13.11
CA VAL A 28 -12.17 -5.24 13.80
C VAL A 28 -11.67 -5.52 15.21
N GLY A 29 -10.35 -5.66 15.38
CA GLY A 29 -9.73 -5.98 16.68
C GLY A 29 -9.60 -4.76 17.60
N LEU A 30 -9.00 -3.69 17.09
CA LEU A 30 -8.73 -2.47 17.87
C LEU A 30 -9.88 -1.44 17.82
N LYS A 31 -10.97 -1.71 17.08
CA LYS A 31 -12.11 -0.80 16.88
C LYS A 31 -11.71 0.61 16.46
N VAL A 32 -10.58 0.74 15.75
CA VAL A 32 -10.13 2.02 15.22
C VAL A 32 -11.04 2.40 14.05
N SER A 33 -11.37 3.68 13.95
CA SER A 33 -12.16 4.20 12.83
C SER A 33 -11.53 3.76 11.49
N PRO A 34 -12.33 3.22 10.54
CA PRO A 34 -11.83 2.77 9.24
C PRO A 34 -10.99 3.82 8.53
N ASN A 35 -11.36 5.08 8.64
CA ASN A 35 -10.65 6.21 8.01
C ASN A 35 -9.21 6.34 8.53
N ILE A 36 -9.00 6.19 9.84
CA ILE A 36 -7.66 6.28 10.45
C ILE A 36 -6.83 5.06 10.04
N THR A 37 -7.44 3.87 10.01
CA THR A 37 -6.76 2.63 9.62
C THR A 37 -6.34 2.64 8.16
N ILE A 38 -7.18 3.16 7.26
CA ILE A 38 -6.85 3.35 5.83
C ILE A 38 -5.71 4.35 5.68
N LEU A 39 -5.74 5.46 6.40
CA LEU A 39 -4.67 6.47 6.35
C LEU A 39 -3.33 5.89 6.84
N ALA A 40 -3.37 5.06 7.90
CA ALA A 40 -2.19 4.35 8.40
C ALA A 40 -1.65 3.32 7.40
N ALA A 41 -2.54 2.58 6.72
CA ALA A 41 -2.16 1.63 5.67
C ALA A 41 -1.49 2.34 4.48
N ILE A 42 -2.04 3.48 4.04
CA ILE A 42 -1.42 4.31 3.00
C ILE A 42 -0.04 4.79 3.45
N GLY A 43 0.08 5.30 4.68
CA GLY A 43 1.36 5.70 5.26
C GLY A 43 2.40 4.58 5.29
N MET A 44 1.98 3.35 5.59
CA MET A 44 2.85 2.16 5.56
C MET A 44 3.34 1.85 4.14
N VAL A 45 2.47 1.96 3.14
CA VAL A 45 2.83 1.80 1.72
C VAL A 45 3.82 2.90 1.27
N MET A 46 3.60 4.14 1.70
CA MET A 46 4.52 5.25 1.42
C MET A 46 5.90 4.98 2.03
N LEU A 47 5.94 4.52 3.29
CA LEU A 47 7.19 4.18 3.98
C LEU A 47 7.93 3.04 3.26
N TYR A 48 7.21 2.00 2.85
CA TYR A 48 7.76 0.90 2.05
C TYR A 48 8.35 1.40 0.72
N ALA A 49 7.66 2.31 0.04
CA ALA A 49 8.13 2.91 -1.21
C ALA A 49 9.39 3.77 -1.02
N VAL A 50 9.49 4.51 0.09
CA VAL A 50 10.68 5.29 0.45
C VAL A 50 11.87 4.38 0.75
N ILE A 51 11.67 3.31 1.52
CA ILE A 51 12.74 2.34 1.86
C ILE A 51 13.26 1.65 0.60
N LYS A 52 12.37 1.25 -0.32
CA LYS A 52 12.77 0.66 -1.60
C LYS A 52 13.23 1.67 -2.66
N ARG A 53 13.25 2.97 -2.34
CA ARG A 53 13.56 4.08 -3.27
C ARG A 53 12.79 3.99 -4.60
N TYR A 54 11.52 3.60 -4.53
CA TYR A 54 10.68 3.67 -5.72
C TYR A 54 10.43 5.13 -6.11
N PRO A 55 10.39 5.45 -7.42
CA PRO A 55 10.10 6.80 -7.87
C PRO A 55 8.72 7.21 -7.37
N THR A 56 8.63 8.43 -6.83
CA THR A 56 7.40 8.99 -6.28
C THR A 56 6.27 9.02 -7.31
N ASP A 57 6.61 9.14 -8.61
CA ASP A 57 5.65 9.04 -9.72
C ASP A 57 4.89 7.71 -9.73
N TRP A 58 5.55 6.59 -9.40
CA TRP A 58 4.91 5.27 -9.35
C TRP A 58 3.91 5.15 -8.21
N LEU A 59 4.25 5.72 -7.06
CA LEU A 59 3.37 5.75 -5.90
C LEU A 59 2.14 6.63 -6.20
N HIS A 60 2.35 7.78 -6.85
CA HIS A 60 1.28 8.69 -7.24
C HIS A 60 0.34 8.04 -8.26
N GLU A 61 0.89 7.42 -9.30
CA GLU A 61 0.12 6.72 -10.33
C GLU A 61 -0.62 5.50 -9.74
N GLY A 62 -0.01 4.78 -8.80
CA GLY A 62 -0.63 3.69 -8.06
C GLY A 62 -1.80 4.14 -7.19
N ILE A 63 -1.65 5.26 -6.47
CA ILE A 63 -2.74 5.86 -5.68
C ILE A 63 -3.87 6.32 -6.61
N ILE A 64 -3.57 7.02 -7.70
CA ILE A 64 -4.55 7.49 -8.68
C ILE A 64 -5.32 6.31 -9.30
N ASN A 65 -4.63 5.23 -9.69
CA ASN A 65 -5.29 4.06 -10.25
C ASN A 65 -6.07 3.26 -9.20
N GLY A 66 -5.69 3.31 -7.93
CA GLY A 66 -6.43 2.67 -6.84
C GLY A 66 -7.71 3.42 -6.44
N ILE A 67 -7.76 4.74 -6.61
CA ILE A 67 -8.97 5.56 -6.36
C ILE A 67 -9.87 5.73 -7.58
N LYS A 68 -9.36 5.44 -8.79
CA LYS A 68 -10.21 5.42 -9.99
C LYS A 68 -11.24 4.31 -9.82
N PRO A 69 -12.54 4.63 -9.93
CA PRO A 69 -13.55 3.58 -10.06
C PRO A 69 -13.26 2.79 -11.34
N GLY A 70 -13.36 1.46 -11.24
CA GLY A 70 -13.30 0.56 -12.39
C GLY A 70 -14.52 0.71 -13.28
#